data_AF-A0A248SJ32-F1
#
_entry.id   AF-A0A248SJ32-F1
#
_cell.length_a   1.000
_cell.length_b   1.000
_cell.length_c   1.000
_cell.angle_alpha   90.00
_cell.angle_beta   90.00
_cell.angle_gamma   90.00
#
_symmetry.space_group_name_H-M   'P 1'
#
loop_
_entity.id
_entity.type
_entity.pdbx_description
1 polymer ?
#
loop_
_entity_poly.entity_id
_entity_poly.type
_entity_poly.pdbx_seq_one_letter_code
_entity_poly.pdbx_strand_id
1 'polypeptide(L)'
;GELPNSKQYNDFTKKVAHHALVNERLHYLFQTFCSSSHPMAIMLAAVGSLSAFYPDLLNFFKEADYELTAIRMIAKIPTIAAISYKYSIGQPFVYPDNSLDFTENFLHMMFATPCEKYKVNPVIKNALNKIFILHADHEQNASTSTVRIAGSSGANPFACVSTGIASLWGPAHGGANEAVINMLKEIGSVENIPKYIAKAKDKNDNFRLMGFGHRVYKNYDPRAAVLKETCKEVLKELGQLDNNPLLQIAIELEAIALKDEYFIERKLYPNVDFYSGIIYKAMGIPPQMFTVLFATARTVGWM
;
A
#
# COMPACT_ATOMS: atom_id res chain seq x y z
N GLY A 1 19.49 13.51 3.64
CA GLY A 1 18.68 12.37 4.08
C GLY A 1 19.59 11.27 4.56
N GLU A 2 20.30 11.51 5.65
CA GLU A 2 21.24 10.55 6.23
C GLU A 2 20.51 9.50 7.08
N LEU A 3 21.13 8.33 7.28
CA LEU A 3 20.62 7.37 8.25
C LEU A 3 20.73 7.94 9.68
N PRO A 4 19.71 7.77 10.53
CA PRO A 4 19.76 8.29 11.90
C PRO A 4 20.70 7.45 12.77
N ASN A 5 21.38 8.10 13.71
CA ASN A 5 21.96 7.39 14.84
C ASN A 5 20.87 6.91 15.81
N SER A 6 21.22 6.07 16.79
CA SER A 6 20.26 5.47 17.73
C SER A 6 19.42 6.49 18.50
N LYS A 7 19.99 7.64 18.87
CA LYS A 7 19.25 8.70 19.56
C LYS A 7 18.23 9.36 18.62
N GLN A 8 18.66 9.75 17.43
CA GLN A 8 17.79 10.34 16.41
C GLN A 8 16.63 9.41 16.02
N TYR A 9 16.91 8.10 15.88
CA TYR A 9 15.91 7.10 15.59
C TYR A 9 14.87 6.97 16.72
N ASN A 10 15.33 6.89 17.97
CA ASN A 10 14.44 6.79 19.13
C ASN A 10 13.59 8.05 19.32
N ASP A 11 14.15 9.23 19.07
CA ASP A 11 13.40 10.48 19.15
C ASP A 11 12.35 10.58 18.03
N PHE A 12 12.72 10.19 16.80
CA PHE A 12 11.81 10.19 15.65
C PHE A 12 10.64 9.21 15.85
N THR A 13 10.92 7.96 16.24
CA THR A 13 9.89 6.94 16.47
C THR A 13 8.91 7.34 17.56
N LYS A 14 9.39 7.94 18.66
CA LYS A 14 8.54 8.49 19.72
C LYS A 14 7.65 9.62 19.23
N LYS A 15 8.19 10.56 18.43
CA LYS A 15 7.40 11.66 17.84
C LYS A 15 6.30 11.11 16.93
N VAL A 16 6.61 10.13 16.08
CA VAL A 16 5.63 9.49 15.19
C VAL A 16 4.53 8.79 16.00
N ALA A 17 4.89 7.97 17.00
CA ALA A 17 3.92 7.30 17.87
C ALA A 17 3.01 8.31 18.60
N HIS A 18 3.59 9.36 19.17
CA HIS A 18 2.85 10.40 19.89
C HIS A 18 1.79 11.11 19.03
N HIS A 19 2.00 11.22 17.71
CA HIS A 19 1.09 11.89 16.79
C HIS A 19 0.13 10.94 16.05
N ALA A 20 0.13 9.63 16.35
CA ALA A 20 -0.65 8.62 15.63
C ALA A 20 -2.18 8.79 15.80
N LEU A 21 -2.61 9.33 16.94
CA LEU A 21 -4.03 9.61 17.19
C LEU A 21 -4.58 10.67 16.22
N VAL A 22 -5.74 10.38 15.63
CA VAL A 22 -6.49 11.35 14.83
C VAL A 22 -7.45 12.13 15.73
N ASN A 23 -7.90 13.31 15.26
CA ASN A 23 -8.93 14.06 15.99
C ASN A 23 -10.23 13.23 16.04
N GLU A 24 -10.87 13.13 17.20
CA GLU A 24 -12.12 12.35 17.37
C GLU A 24 -13.24 12.76 16.40
N ARG A 25 -13.28 14.02 15.98
CA ARG A 25 -14.27 14.47 14.99
C ARG A 25 -14.09 13.81 13.62
N LEU A 26 -12.89 13.31 13.31
CA LEU A 26 -12.64 12.57 12.08
C LEU A 26 -13.45 11.27 12.06
N HIS A 27 -13.72 10.63 13.21
CA HIS A 27 -14.55 9.42 13.27
C HIS A 27 -15.97 9.67 12.74
N TYR A 28 -16.54 10.86 12.96
CA TYR A 28 -17.84 11.22 12.39
C TYR A 28 -17.80 11.33 10.86
N LEU A 29 -16.69 11.80 10.27
CA LEU A 29 -16.53 11.82 8.81
C LEU A 29 -16.63 10.41 8.23
N PHE A 30 -15.96 9.43 8.84
CA PHE A 30 -16.04 8.03 8.40
C PHE A 30 -17.46 7.49 8.42
N GLN A 31 -18.26 7.89 9.42
CA GLN A 31 -19.67 7.46 9.54
C GLN A 31 -20.59 8.04 8.45
N THR A 32 -20.15 9.05 7.69
CA THR A 32 -20.95 9.64 6.60
C THR A 32 -20.88 8.87 5.29
N PHE A 33 -19.87 8.00 5.12
CA PHE A 33 -19.74 7.21 3.89
C PHE A 33 -20.78 6.08 3.84
N CYS A 34 -20.89 5.44 2.67
CA CYS A 34 -21.65 4.20 2.57
C CYS A 34 -20.74 3.05 3.00
N SER A 35 -21.31 1.99 3.57
CA SER A 35 -20.55 0.77 3.91
C SER A 35 -19.88 0.12 2.68
N SER A 36 -20.43 0.35 1.48
CA SER A 36 -19.88 -0.10 0.19
C SER A 36 -18.84 0.84 -0.42
N SER A 37 -18.52 1.97 0.22
CA SER A 37 -17.55 2.93 -0.30
C SER A 37 -16.15 2.31 -0.37
N HIS A 38 -15.46 2.55 -1.49
CA HIS A 38 -14.12 2.03 -1.70
C HIS A 38 -13.13 2.64 -0.69
N PRO A 39 -12.26 1.85 -0.02
CA PRO A 39 -11.33 2.35 0.99
C PRO A 39 -10.43 3.50 0.52
N MET A 40 -9.97 3.48 -0.74
CA MET A 40 -9.22 4.60 -1.33
C MET A 40 -10.01 5.92 -1.37
N ALA A 41 -11.31 5.89 -1.65
CA ALA A 41 -12.15 7.09 -1.65
C ALA A 41 -12.29 7.66 -0.24
N ILE A 42 -12.50 6.77 0.74
CA ILE A 42 -12.56 7.13 2.16
C ILE A 42 -11.22 7.75 2.61
N MET A 43 -10.10 7.10 2.30
CA MET A 43 -8.75 7.56 2.64
C MET A 43 -8.45 8.93 2.03
N LEU A 44 -8.78 9.13 0.75
CA LEU A 44 -8.63 10.41 0.06
C LEU A 44 -9.38 11.53 0.79
N ALA A 45 -10.66 11.31 1.10
CA ALA A 45 -11.49 12.30 1.79
C ALA A 45 -11.01 12.58 3.21
N ALA A 46 -10.64 11.53 3.97
CA ALA A 46 -10.13 11.65 5.33
C ALA A 46 -8.82 12.45 5.37
N VAL A 47 -7.87 12.13 4.50
CA VAL A 47 -6.58 12.85 4.41
C VAL A 47 -6.78 14.29 3.97
N GLY A 48 -7.60 14.55 2.95
CA GLY A 48 -7.92 15.92 2.52
C GLY A 48 -8.54 16.75 3.65
N SER A 49 -9.43 16.14 4.45
CA SER A 49 -10.09 16.82 5.57
C SER A 49 -9.12 17.23 6.69
N LEU A 50 -7.94 16.60 6.81
CA LEU A 50 -6.92 16.99 7.79
C LEU A 50 -6.48 18.45 7.61
N SER A 51 -6.57 19.00 6.41
CA SER A 51 -6.29 20.42 6.16
C SER A 51 -7.20 21.36 6.97
N ALA A 52 -8.45 20.96 7.28
CA ALA A 52 -9.37 21.72 8.12
C ALA A 52 -9.07 21.59 9.63
N PHE A 53 -8.41 20.51 10.04
CA PHE A 53 -7.95 20.30 11.43
C PHE A 53 -6.61 20.97 11.71
N TYR A 54 -5.85 21.27 10.66
CA TYR A 54 -4.54 21.92 10.74
C TYR A 54 -4.47 23.16 9.82
N PRO A 55 -5.31 24.18 10.05
CA PRO A 55 -5.42 25.35 9.16
C PRO A 55 -4.18 26.26 9.21
N ASP A 56 -3.45 26.26 10.33
CA ASP A 56 -2.27 27.10 10.53
C ASP A 56 -1.09 26.73 9.60
N LEU A 57 -1.16 25.57 8.95
CA LEU A 57 -0.16 25.08 8.00
C LEU A 57 -0.28 25.70 6.60
N LEU A 58 -1.05 26.78 6.44
CA LEU A 58 -1.04 27.59 5.21
C LEU A 58 0.11 28.61 5.22
N ASN A 59 0.67 28.89 6.39
CA ASN A 59 1.63 29.96 6.64
C ASN A 59 2.98 29.39 7.07
N PHE A 60 3.67 28.71 6.14
CA PHE A 60 5.01 28.19 6.40
C PHE A 60 6.04 29.30 6.45
N PHE A 61 6.34 29.79 7.64
CA PHE A 61 7.41 30.77 7.86
C PHE A 61 8.67 30.14 8.48
N LYS A 62 8.62 28.87 8.91
CA LYS A 62 9.72 28.17 9.62
C LYS A 62 9.86 26.71 9.20
N GLU A 63 11.10 26.22 9.09
CA GLU A 63 11.41 24.83 8.75
C GLU A 63 10.79 23.80 9.73
N ALA A 64 10.71 24.15 11.02
CA ALA A 64 10.14 23.28 12.05
C ALA A 64 8.65 22.93 11.80
N ASP A 65 7.91 23.81 11.13
CA ASP A 65 6.50 23.58 10.81
C ASP A 65 6.34 22.52 9.70
N TYR A 66 7.30 22.44 8.78
CA TYR A 66 7.35 21.39 7.75
C TYR A 66 7.68 20.02 8.35
N GLU A 67 8.70 19.94 9.22
CA GLU A 67 9.09 18.68 9.88
C GLU A 67 7.91 18.12 10.70
N LEU A 68 7.27 18.96 11.51
CA LEU A 68 6.12 18.54 12.30
C LEU A 68 4.93 18.10 11.43
N THR A 69 4.72 18.75 10.28
CA THR A 69 3.68 18.37 9.33
C THR A 69 3.96 17.00 8.71
N ALA A 70 5.19 16.74 8.27
CA ALA A 70 5.62 15.44 7.77
C ALA A 70 5.43 14.35 8.83
N ILE A 71 5.87 14.59 10.07
CA ILE A 71 5.67 13.66 11.19
C ILE A 71 4.20 13.37 11.43
N ARG A 72 3.34 14.40 11.46
CA ARG A 72 1.88 14.23 11.66
C ARG A 72 1.25 13.43 10.53
N MET A 73 1.66 13.67 9.28
CA MET A 73 1.17 12.91 8.14
C MET A 73 1.57 11.44 8.23
N ILE A 74 2.87 11.16 8.41
CA ILE A 74 3.42 9.80 8.55
C ILE A 74 2.78 9.07 9.74
N ALA A 75 2.53 9.76 10.85
CA ALA A 75 1.92 9.18 12.03
C ALA A 75 0.43 8.82 11.85
N LYS A 76 -0.34 9.64 11.13
CA LYS A 76 -1.80 9.49 11.03
C LYS A 76 -2.24 8.63 9.87
N ILE A 77 -1.43 8.53 8.81
CA ILE A 77 -1.80 7.77 7.62
C ILE A 77 -2.11 6.28 7.92
N PRO A 78 -1.38 5.56 8.80
CA PRO A 78 -1.70 4.18 9.15
C PRO A 78 -3.01 4.07 9.94
N THR A 79 -3.27 5.03 10.84
CA THR A 79 -4.54 5.11 11.59
C THR A 79 -5.72 5.29 10.64
N ILE A 80 -5.63 6.22 9.69
CA ILE A 80 -6.67 6.46 8.67
C ILE A 80 -6.89 5.23 7.79
N ALA A 81 -5.82 4.57 7.36
CA ALA A 81 -5.90 3.34 6.58
C ALA A 81 -6.58 2.22 7.37
N ALA A 82 -6.21 2.01 8.63
CA ALA A 82 -6.83 0.99 9.48
C ALA A 82 -8.32 1.29 9.77
N ILE A 83 -8.68 2.55 10.01
CA ILE A 83 -10.08 2.95 10.17
C ILE A 83 -10.87 2.68 8.87
N SER A 84 -10.29 2.98 7.71
CA SER A 84 -10.91 2.68 6.39
C SER A 84 -11.19 1.18 6.23
N TYR A 85 -10.27 0.31 6.67
CA TYR A 85 -10.48 -1.13 6.69
C TYR A 85 -11.59 -1.55 7.67
N LYS A 86 -11.49 -1.14 8.94
CA LYS A 86 -12.48 -1.46 9.97
C LYS A 86 -13.89 -1.05 9.57
N TYR A 87 -14.01 0.14 8.98
CA TYR A 87 -15.26 0.65 8.46
C TYR A 87 -15.82 -0.25 7.34
N SER A 88 -14.99 -0.66 6.37
CA SER A 88 -15.42 -1.50 5.24
C SER A 88 -15.93 -2.89 5.65
N ILE A 89 -15.55 -3.39 6.83
CA ILE A 89 -15.97 -4.69 7.35
C ILE A 89 -16.94 -4.58 8.53
N GLY A 90 -17.40 -3.37 8.87
CA GLY A 90 -18.37 -3.13 9.95
C GLY A 90 -17.85 -3.42 11.36
N GLN A 91 -16.54 -3.30 11.59
CA GLN A 91 -15.92 -3.50 12.90
C GLN A 91 -15.62 -2.17 13.60
N PRO A 92 -15.54 -2.15 14.96
CA PRO A 92 -15.16 -0.95 15.69
C PRO A 92 -13.74 -0.50 15.35
N PHE A 93 -13.51 0.81 15.43
CA PHE A 93 -12.19 1.38 15.23
C PHE A 93 -11.27 1.01 16.40
N VAL A 94 -10.02 0.71 16.08
CA VAL A 94 -8.98 0.35 17.05
C VAL A 94 -7.99 1.50 17.12
N TYR A 95 -7.72 1.97 18.33
CA TYR A 95 -6.81 3.08 18.56
C TYR A 95 -5.34 2.64 18.41
N PRO A 96 -4.44 3.59 18.07
CA PRO A 96 -2.99 3.35 18.12
C PRO A 96 -2.51 2.98 19.53
N ASP A 97 -1.58 2.03 19.61
CA ASP A 97 -0.88 1.63 20.84
C ASP A 97 0.61 2.02 20.75
N ASN A 98 1.03 2.94 21.62
CA ASN A 98 2.41 3.47 21.65
C ASN A 98 3.45 2.45 22.16
N SER A 99 3.03 1.31 22.70
CA SER A 99 3.94 0.22 23.10
C SER A 99 4.37 -0.65 21.91
N LEU A 100 3.68 -0.54 20.77
CA LEU A 100 3.95 -1.27 19.55
C LEU A 100 4.78 -0.41 18.59
N ASP A 101 5.62 -1.04 17.77
CA ASP A 101 6.28 -0.32 16.68
C ASP A 101 5.31 0.04 15.54
N PHE A 102 5.81 0.77 14.54
CA PHE A 102 5.00 1.28 13.44
C PHE A 102 4.16 0.20 12.74
N THR A 103 4.78 -0.94 12.45
CA THR A 103 4.14 -2.01 11.68
C THR A 103 3.28 -2.91 12.57
N GLU A 104 3.74 -3.18 13.80
CA GLU A 104 2.96 -3.88 14.81
C GLU A 104 1.67 -3.14 15.13
N ASN A 105 1.77 -1.82 15.35
CA ASN A 105 0.62 -0.96 15.63
C ASN A 105 -0.36 -0.95 14.45
N PHE A 106 0.12 -0.86 13.21
CA PHE A 106 -0.77 -0.93 12.05
C PHE A 106 -1.51 -2.27 11.94
N LEU A 107 -0.82 -3.40 12.13
CA LEU A 107 -1.45 -4.72 12.14
C LEU A 107 -2.44 -4.87 13.29
N HIS A 108 -2.11 -4.33 14.47
CA HIS A 108 -3.02 -4.26 15.61
C HIS A 108 -4.29 -3.49 15.25
N MET A 109 -4.17 -2.28 14.71
CA MET A 109 -5.32 -1.45 14.35
C MET A 109 -6.17 -2.08 13.24
N MET A 110 -5.55 -2.80 12.30
CA MET A 110 -6.27 -3.53 11.26
C MET A 110 -7.06 -4.71 11.84
N PHE A 111 -6.43 -5.60 12.60
CA PHE A 111 -6.99 -6.92 12.88
C PHE A 111 -7.49 -7.15 14.30
N ALA A 112 -7.09 -6.35 15.28
CA ALA A 112 -7.55 -6.53 16.65
C ALA A 112 -9.06 -6.29 16.77
N THR A 113 -9.70 -6.99 17.71
CA THR A 113 -11.08 -6.75 18.09
C THR A 113 -11.17 -6.63 19.61
N PRO A 114 -12.25 -6.04 20.16
CA PRO A 114 -12.45 -6.02 21.60
C PRO A 114 -12.68 -7.41 22.22
N CYS A 115 -12.94 -8.43 21.40
CA CYS A 115 -13.31 -9.76 21.85
C CYS A 115 -12.14 -10.59 22.37
N GLU A 116 -10.91 -10.31 21.93
CA GLU A 116 -9.72 -11.05 22.35
C GLU A 116 -8.43 -10.24 22.20
N LYS A 117 -7.39 -10.64 22.93
CA LYS A 117 -6.07 -10.00 22.84
C LYS A 117 -5.38 -10.41 21.54
N TYR A 118 -5.30 -9.47 20.61
CA TYR A 118 -4.55 -9.64 19.37
C TYR A 118 -3.04 -9.75 19.65
N LYS A 119 -2.39 -10.76 19.07
CA LYS A 119 -0.94 -10.95 19.10
C LYS A 119 -0.39 -10.81 17.69
N VAL A 120 0.53 -9.87 17.49
CA VAL A 120 1.16 -9.66 16.19
C VAL A 120 2.09 -10.84 15.89
N ASN A 121 1.91 -11.46 14.73
CA ASN A 121 2.85 -12.47 14.24
C ASN A 121 4.14 -11.80 13.72
N PRO A 122 5.34 -12.14 14.24
CA PRO A 122 6.59 -11.51 13.82
C PRO A 122 6.93 -11.66 12.33
N VAL A 123 6.58 -12.79 11.70
CA VAL A 123 6.82 -13.01 10.26
C VAL A 123 5.95 -12.06 9.44
N ILE A 124 4.68 -11.94 9.81
CA ILE A 124 3.72 -11.06 9.14
C ILE A 124 4.10 -9.59 9.30
N LYS A 125 4.51 -9.20 10.51
CA LYS A 125 5.09 -7.87 10.78
C LYS A 125 6.29 -7.59 9.88
N ASN A 126 7.27 -8.48 9.86
CA ASN A 126 8.51 -8.27 9.09
C ASN A 126 8.22 -8.19 7.59
N ALA A 127 7.29 -9.01 7.09
CA ALA A 127 6.83 -8.96 5.71
C ALA A 127 6.20 -7.60 5.37
N LEU A 128 5.30 -7.10 6.21
CA LEU A 128 4.68 -5.81 6.00
C LEU A 128 5.69 -4.65 6.08
N ASN A 129 6.65 -4.71 7.00
CA ASN A 129 7.72 -3.73 7.10
C ASN A 129 8.57 -3.68 5.81
N LYS A 130 8.97 -4.84 5.27
CA LYS A 130 9.64 -4.93 3.96
C LYS A 130 8.79 -4.31 2.85
N ILE A 131 7.49 -4.62 2.81
CA ILE A 131 6.58 -4.06 1.80
C ILE A 131 6.52 -2.53 1.91
N PHE A 132 6.38 -1.97 3.11
CA PHE A 132 6.35 -0.52 3.31
C PHE A 132 7.65 0.15 2.86
N ILE A 133 8.80 -0.43 3.20
CA ILE A 133 10.11 0.08 2.72
C ILE A 133 10.18 0.07 1.19
N LEU A 134 9.74 -1.00 0.53
CA LEU A 134 9.81 -1.14 -0.93
C LEU A 134 8.84 -0.23 -1.70
N HIS A 135 7.83 0.31 -1.02
CA HIS A 135 6.86 1.25 -1.60
C HIS A 135 7.06 2.69 -1.12
N ALA A 136 8.00 2.95 -0.20
CA ALA A 136 8.20 4.23 0.46
C ALA A 136 8.36 5.41 -0.49
N ASP A 137 9.16 5.25 -1.55
CA ASP A 137 9.29 6.23 -2.62
C ASP A 137 9.57 5.53 -3.97
N HIS A 138 9.31 6.23 -5.06
CA HIS A 138 9.72 5.80 -6.40
C HIS A 138 9.88 7.00 -7.36
N GLU A 139 10.64 8.01 -6.95
CA GLU A 139 11.09 9.13 -7.79
C GLU A 139 9.90 9.90 -8.43
N GLN A 140 10.02 10.44 -9.65
CA GLN A 140 8.99 11.23 -10.34
C GLN A 140 7.97 10.33 -11.05
N ASN A 141 7.25 9.53 -10.28
CA ASN A 141 6.05 8.85 -10.77
C ASN A 141 4.84 9.80 -10.76
N ALA A 142 3.74 9.39 -11.43
CA ALA A 142 2.53 10.20 -11.59
C ALA A 142 2.03 10.83 -10.28
N SER A 143 1.91 10.02 -9.21
CA SER A 143 1.45 10.53 -7.91
C SER A 143 2.42 11.53 -7.27
N THR A 144 3.73 11.28 -7.31
CA THR A 144 4.74 12.21 -6.78
C THR A 144 4.70 13.53 -7.56
N SER A 145 4.58 13.49 -8.89
CA SER A 145 4.42 14.68 -9.72
C SER A 145 3.13 15.45 -9.39
N THR A 146 2.01 14.75 -9.16
CA THR A 146 0.74 15.37 -8.75
C THR A 146 0.88 16.11 -7.42
N VAL A 147 1.50 15.49 -6.40
CA VAL A 147 1.76 16.13 -5.10
C VAL A 147 2.62 17.39 -5.27
N ARG A 148 3.70 17.30 -6.05
CA ARG A 148 4.60 18.45 -6.34
C ARG A 148 3.89 19.59 -7.05
N ILE A 149 3.07 19.29 -8.06
CA ILE A 149 2.31 20.30 -8.81
C ILE A 149 1.31 20.98 -7.88
N ALA A 150 0.55 20.23 -7.08
CA ALA A 150 -0.37 20.80 -6.09
C ALA A 150 0.37 21.66 -5.05
N GLY A 151 1.53 21.21 -4.57
CA GLY A 151 2.37 21.95 -3.62
C GLY A 151 2.92 23.26 -4.20
N SER A 152 3.22 23.32 -5.50
CA SER A 152 3.81 24.51 -6.14
C SER A 152 2.92 25.75 -6.13
N SER A 153 1.61 25.60 -5.93
CA SER A 153 0.69 26.73 -5.75
C SER A 153 0.58 27.19 -4.29
N GLY A 154 1.30 26.55 -3.36
CA GLY A 154 1.24 26.82 -1.92
C GLY A 154 0.10 26.11 -1.21
N ALA A 155 -0.45 25.03 -1.78
CA ALA A 155 -1.52 24.27 -1.15
C ALA A 155 -1.08 23.60 0.17
N ASN A 156 -2.02 23.44 1.11
CA ASN A 156 -1.81 22.76 2.38
C ASN A 156 -1.25 21.32 2.15
N PRO A 157 -0.22 20.86 2.87
CA PRO A 157 0.39 19.55 2.59
C PRO A 157 -0.56 18.37 2.74
N PHE A 158 -1.54 18.43 3.63
CA PHE A 158 -2.57 17.39 3.72
C PHE A 158 -3.41 17.32 2.46
N ALA A 159 -3.77 18.48 1.89
CA ALA A 159 -4.45 18.55 0.61
C ALA A 159 -3.55 18.04 -0.53
N CYS A 160 -2.26 18.40 -0.55
CA CYS A 160 -1.30 17.89 -1.53
C CYS A 160 -1.19 16.35 -1.49
N VAL A 161 -1.06 15.75 -0.30
CA VAL A 161 -1.02 14.28 -0.19
C VAL A 161 -2.33 13.64 -0.66
N SER A 162 -3.49 14.26 -0.40
CA SER A 162 -4.76 13.74 -0.91
C SER A 162 -4.82 13.69 -2.46
N THR A 163 -4.16 14.62 -3.16
CA THR A 163 -4.06 14.56 -4.63
C THR A 163 -3.11 13.43 -5.10
N GLY A 164 -2.06 13.16 -4.32
CA GLY A 164 -1.20 11.99 -4.49
C GLY A 164 -1.97 10.67 -4.37
N ILE A 165 -2.83 10.56 -3.35
CA ILE A 165 -3.71 9.40 -3.14
C ILE A 165 -4.67 9.24 -4.33
N ALA A 166 -5.28 10.33 -4.81
CA ALA A 166 -6.15 10.31 -5.98
C ALA A 166 -5.42 9.81 -7.24
N SER A 167 -4.22 10.32 -7.48
CA SER A 167 -3.35 9.92 -8.60
C SER A 167 -2.90 8.47 -8.49
N LEU A 168 -2.56 8.01 -7.28
CA LEU A 168 -2.17 6.62 -6.99
C LEU A 168 -3.33 5.64 -7.15
N TRP A 169 -4.58 6.04 -6.90
CA TRP A 169 -5.75 5.19 -7.06
C TRP A 169 -6.00 4.78 -8.52
N GLY A 170 -5.46 5.51 -9.50
CA GLY A 170 -5.57 5.16 -10.91
C GLY A 170 -5.13 3.72 -11.20
N PRO A 171 -5.91 2.92 -11.96
CA PRO A 171 -5.58 1.51 -12.25
C PRO A 171 -4.20 1.31 -12.92
N ALA A 172 -3.77 2.29 -13.71
CA ALA A 172 -2.46 2.29 -14.39
C ALA A 172 -1.28 2.69 -13.48
N HIS A 173 -1.55 3.01 -12.20
CA HIS A 173 -0.55 3.36 -11.21
C HIS A 173 -0.63 2.41 -10.01
N GLY A 174 -1.20 2.83 -8.88
CA GLY A 174 -1.24 2.02 -7.65
C GLY A 174 -2.35 0.98 -7.58
N GLY A 175 -3.29 0.96 -8.54
CA GLY A 175 -4.32 -0.07 -8.65
C GLY A 175 -3.82 -1.41 -9.23
N ALA A 176 -2.55 -1.49 -9.64
CA ALA A 176 -1.99 -2.67 -10.30
C ALA A 176 -1.97 -3.92 -9.39
N ASN A 177 -1.72 -3.76 -8.08
CA ASN A 177 -1.68 -4.89 -7.14
C ASN A 177 -3.05 -5.55 -6.93
N GLU A 178 -4.13 -4.77 -6.85
CA GLU A 178 -5.50 -5.28 -6.87
C GLU A 178 -5.81 -5.96 -8.21
N ALA A 179 -5.38 -5.35 -9.32
CA ALA A 179 -5.56 -5.90 -10.66
C ALA A 179 -4.84 -7.25 -10.85
N VAL A 180 -3.69 -7.49 -10.21
CA VAL A 180 -3.01 -8.79 -10.19
C VAL A 180 -3.92 -9.86 -9.58
N ILE A 181 -4.49 -9.61 -8.40
CA ILE A 181 -5.36 -10.61 -7.76
C ILE A 181 -6.63 -10.85 -8.56
N ASN A 182 -7.21 -9.81 -9.15
CA ASN A 182 -8.39 -9.97 -10.01
C ASN A 182 -8.05 -10.75 -11.29
N MET A 183 -6.90 -10.50 -11.90
CA MET A 183 -6.39 -11.26 -13.03
C MET A 183 -6.18 -12.73 -12.68
N LEU A 184 -5.52 -13.03 -11.55
CA LEU A 184 -5.29 -14.42 -11.11
C LEU A 184 -6.61 -15.17 -10.84
N LYS A 185 -7.62 -14.47 -10.30
CA LYS A 185 -8.97 -15.03 -10.15
C LYS A 185 -9.67 -15.24 -11.51
N GLU A 186 -9.49 -14.33 -12.45
CA GLU A 186 -10.05 -14.44 -13.80
C GLU A 186 -9.45 -15.65 -14.54
N ILE A 187 -8.14 -15.87 -14.39
CA ILE A 187 -7.44 -17.06 -14.90
C ILE A 187 -8.04 -18.33 -14.26
N GLY A 188 -8.27 -18.31 -12.94
CA GLY A 188 -9.04 -19.31 -12.21
C GLY A 188 -8.29 -20.63 -11.93
N SER A 189 -7.51 -21.13 -12.88
CA SER A 189 -6.71 -22.36 -12.72
C SER A 189 -5.45 -22.36 -13.60
N VAL A 190 -4.51 -23.24 -13.27
CA VAL A 190 -3.21 -23.36 -13.95
C VAL A 190 -3.39 -23.75 -15.43
N GLU A 191 -4.39 -24.59 -15.73
CA GLU A 191 -4.69 -25.08 -17.08
C GLU A 191 -5.16 -23.96 -18.02
N ASN A 192 -5.70 -22.87 -17.47
CA ASN A 192 -6.14 -21.72 -18.25
C ASN A 192 -4.99 -20.76 -18.61
N ILE A 193 -3.81 -20.89 -18.01
CA ILE A 193 -2.70 -19.95 -18.24
C ILE A 193 -2.34 -19.81 -19.73
N PRO A 194 -2.18 -20.90 -20.52
CA PRO A 194 -1.89 -20.78 -21.95
C PRO A 194 -2.90 -19.92 -22.73
N LYS A 195 -4.20 -20.04 -22.39
CA LYS A 195 -5.27 -19.22 -22.97
C LYS A 195 -5.09 -17.74 -22.65
N TYR A 196 -4.79 -17.40 -21.41
CA TYR A 196 -4.61 -16.01 -20.98
C TYR A 196 -3.30 -15.39 -21.47
N ILE A 197 -2.25 -16.19 -21.63
CA ILE A 197 -1.02 -15.79 -22.31
C ILE A 197 -1.32 -15.44 -23.78
N ALA A 198 -2.08 -16.27 -24.49
CA ALA A 198 -2.49 -15.95 -25.87
C ALA A 198 -3.30 -14.65 -25.95
N LYS A 199 -4.26 -14.45 -25.03
CA LYS A 199 -5.03 -13.19 -24.91
C LYS A 199 -4.13 -11.97 -24.68
N ALA A 200 -3.14 -12.06 -23.78
CA ALA A 200 -2.24 -10.96 -23.49
C ALA A 200 -1.38 -10.54 -24.69
N LYS A 201 -1.14 -11.46 -25.63
CA LYS A 201 -0.39 -11.21 -26.87
C LYS A 201 -1.26 -10.68 -28.01
N ASP A 202 -2.56 -10.94 -27.98
CA ASP A 202 -3.49 -10.49 -29.01
C ASP A 202 -3.70 -8.97 -28.91
N LYS A 203 -3.45 -8.27 -30.02
CA LYS A 203 -3.64 -6.81 -30.11
C LYS A 203 -5.11 -6.41 -30.08
N ASN A 204 -6.02 -7.33 -30.40
CA ASN A 204 -7.46 -7.10 -30.42
C ASN A 204 -8.14 -7.45 -29.09
N ASP A 205 -7.42 -8.10 -28.17
CA ASP A 205 -7.91 -8.38 -26.81
C ASP A 205 -7.45 -7.26 -25.85
N ASN A 206 -8.33 -6.89 -24.92
CA ASN A 206 -8.06 -5.88 -23.89
C ASN A 206 -7.35 -6.47 -22.67
N PHE A 207 -7.24 -7.79 -22.56
CA PHE A 207 -6.56 -8.46 -21.46
C PHE A 207 -5.07 -8.08 -21.42
N ARG A 208 -4.58 -7.76 -20.22
CA ARG A 208 -3.17 -7.42 -19.97
C ARG A 208 -2.67 -8.21 -18.77
N LEU A 209 -1.40 -8.60 -18.84
CA LEU A 209 -0.72 -9.29 -17.76
C LEU A 209 -0.36 -8.28 -16.66
N MET A 210 -1.23 -8.19 -15.65
CA MET A 210 -1.09 -7.27 -14.52
C MET A 210 0.09 -7.68 -13.65
N GLY A 211 0.85 -6.69 -13.15
CA GLY A 211 2.06 -6.93 -12.35
C GLY A 211 3.30 -7.32 -13.18
N PHE A 212 3.25 -7.14 -14.51
CA PHE A 212 4.40 -7.37 -15.40
C PHE A 212 4.81 -6.10 -16.14
N GLY A 213 6.12 -5.96 -16.33
CA GLY A 213 6.73 -4.79 -16.93
C GLY A 213 6.84 -3.63 -15.95
N HIS A 214 7.68 -2.67 -16.32
CA HIS A 214 7.93 -1.48 -15.50
C HIS A 214 8.44 -0.34 -16.38
N ARG A 215 8.00 0.90 -16.11
CA ARG A 215 8.40 2.07 -16.91
C ARG A 215 9.89 2.41 -16.79
N VAL A 216 10.45 2.21 -15.59
CA VAL A 216 11.87 2.46 -15.26
C VAL A 216 12.74 1.20 -15.41
N TYR A 217 12.43 0.12 -14.69
CA TYR A 217 13.19 -1.13 -14.75
C TYR A 217 12.95 -1.90 -16.06
N LYS A 218 14.00 -2.01 -16.88
CA LYS A 218 13.95 -2.69 -18.19
C LYS A 218 14.33 -4.17 -18.17
N ASN A 219 14.97 -4.67 -17.13
CA ASN A 219 15.49 -6.04 -17.14
C ASN A 219 14.95 -6.87 -15.98
N TYR A 220 14.68 -6.25 -14.84
CA TYR A 220 14.22 -6.91 -13.62
C TYR A 220 13.91 -5.83 -12.57
N ASP A 221 12.86 -6.00 -11.76
CA ASP A 221 12.54 -5.11 -10.64
C ASP A 221 13.21 -5.63 -9.36
N PRO A 222 14.22 -4.94 -8.79
CA PRO A 222 14.95 -5.40 -7.60
C PRO A 222 14.07 -5.63 -6.38
N ARG A 223 12.93 -4.93 -6.30
CA ARG A 223 11.96 -5.07 -5.21
C ARG A 223 11.20 -6.40 -5.29
N ALA A 224 11.00 -6.92 -6.51
CA ALA A 224 10.24 -8.13 -6.74
C ALA A 224 10.92 -9.38 -6.16
N ALA A 225 12.26 -9.55 -6.23
CA ALA A 225 12.90 -10.72 -5.58
C ALA A 225 12.82 -10.66 -4.06
N VAL A 226 12.95 -9.48 -3.45
CA VAL A 226 12.79 -9.35 -1.99
C VAL A 226 11.38 -9.79 -1.60
N LEU A 227 10.37 -9.38 -2.35
CA LEU A 227 8.99 -9.80 -2.11
C LEU A 227 8.71 -11.25 -2.48
N LYS A 228 9.41 -11.82 -3.46
CA LYS A 228 9.27 -13.25 -3.80
C LYS A 228 9.64 -14.14 -2.63
N GLU A 229 10.78 -13.89 -2.00
CA GLU A 229 11.21 -14.67 -0.82
C GLU A 229 10.30 -14.38 0.38
N THR A 230 9.94 -13.12 0.60
CA THR A 230 8.99 -12.73 1.65
C THR A 230 7.61 -13.40 1.46
N CYS A 231 7.16 -13.59 0.22
CA CYS A 231 5.92 -14.28 -0.10
C CYS A 231 5.97 -15.73 0.36
N LYS A 232 7.06 -16.46 0.07
CA LYS A 232 7.26 -17.83 0.55
C LYS A 232 7.28 -17.90 2.08
N GLU A 233 7.99 -16.97 2.74
CA GLU A 233 8.04 -16.89 4.21
C GLU A 233 6.63 -16.77 4.83
N VAL A 234 5.84 -15.82 4.32
CA VAL A 234 4.47 -15.55 4.80
C VAL A 234 3.55 -16.73 4.54
N LEU A 235 3.56 -17.28 3.34
CA LEU A 235 2.69 -18.40 2.97
C LEU A 235 3.03 -19.66 3.78
N LYS A 236 4.31 -19.91 4.04
CA LYS A 236 4.74 -21.02 4.90
C LYS A 236 4.25 -20.82 6.34
N GLU A 237 4.43 -19.63 6.91
CA GLU A 237 3.98 -19.29 8.25
C GLU A 237 2.46 -19.48 8.42
N LEU A 238 1.69 -19.09 7.40
CA LEU A 238 0.23 -19.18 7.41
C LEU A 238 -0.31 -20.55 7.00
N GLY A 239 0.55 -21.53 6.73
CA GLY A 239 0.15 -22.86 6.26
C GLY A 239 -0.56 -22.83 4.90
N GLN A 240 -0.24 -21.83 4.07
CA GLN A 240 -0.85 -21.56 2.77
C GLN A 240 0.05 -21.90 1.57
N LEU A 241 1.30 -22.33 1.80
CA LEU A 241 2.29 -22.52 0.74
C LEU A 241 1.87 -23.60 -0.27
N ASP A 242 1.31 -24.71 0.21
CA ASP A 242 1.02 -25.88 -0.63
C ASP A 242 -0.43 -25.91 -1.17
N ASN A 243 -1.33 -25.13 -0.58
CA ASN A 243 -2.78 -25.21 -0.78
C ASN A 243 -3.43 -23.87 -1.19
N ASN A 244 -2.65 -22.88 -1.63
CA ASN A 244 -3.18 -21.62 -2.14
C ASN A 244 -3.27 -21.65 -3.68
N PRO A 245 -4.49 -21.75 -4.27
CA PRO A 245 -4.64 -21.85 -5.72
C PRO A 245 -4.14 -20.61 -6.47
N LEU A 246 -4.30 -19.41 -5.89
CA LEU A 246 -3.83 -18.18 -6.52
C LEU A 246 -2.30 -18.13 -6.59
N LEU A 247 -1.61 -18.65 -5.58
CA LEU A 247 -0.16 -18.78 -5.59
C LEU A 247 0.30 -19.74 -6.68
N GLN A 248 -0.34 -20.91 -6.80
CA GLN A 248 0.01 -21.90 -7.82
C GLN A 248 -0.13 -21.30 -9.23
N ILE A 249 -1.24 -20.59 -9.49
CA ILE A 249 -1.44 -19.85 -10.74
C ILE A 249 -0.34 -18.80 -10.92
N ALA A 250 -0.02 -18.03 -9.88
CA ALA A 250 0.99 -16.97 -9.97
C ALA A 250 2.41 -17.50 -10.28
N ILE A 251 2.82 -18.59 -9.63
CA ILE A 251 4.13 -19.22 -9.85
C ILE A 251 4.22 -19.76 -11.28
N GLU A 252 3.20 -20.47 -11.74
CA GLU A 252 3.21 -21.04 -13.10
C GLU A 252 3.12 -19.93 -14.16
N LEU A 253 2.30 -18.89 -13.90
CA LEU A 253 2.18 -17.73 -14.80
C LEU A 253 3.51 -17.00 -14.94
N GLU A 254 4.22 -16.76 -13.84
CA GLU A 254 5.58 -16.23 -13.87
C GLU A 254 6.52 -17.14 -14.66
N ALA A 255 6.53 -18.43 -14.37
CA ALA A 255 7.44 -19.38 -15.01
C ALA A 255 7.25 -19.45 -16.53
N ILE A 256 6.00 -19.41 -16.99
CA ILE A 256 5.65 -19.37 -18.43
C ILE A 256 6.04 -18.03 -19.04
N ALA A 257 5.64 -16.91 -18.42
CA ALA A 257 5.93 -15.58 -18.95
C ALA A 257 7.44 -15.31 -19.09
N LEU A 258 8.26 -15.79 -18.14
CA LEU A 258 9.72 -15.62 -18.19
C LEU A 258 10.42 -16.46 -19.27
N LYS A 259 9.75 -17.47 -19.83
CA LYS A 259 10.27 -18.34 -20.91
C LYS A 259 9.73 -17.97 -22.28
N ASP A 260 8.75 -17.08 -22.34
CA ASP A 260 8.01 -16.77 -23.55
C ASP A 260 8.64 -15.59 -24.30
N GLU A 261 9.02 -15.82 -25.56
CA GLU A 261 9.73 -14.84 -26.42
C GLU A 261 9.03 -13.48 -26.47
N TYR A 262 7.69 -13.45 -26.51
CA TYR A 262 6.94 -12.19 -26.57
C TYR A 262 7.23 -11.28 -25.37
N PHE A 263 7.27 -11.87 -24.17
CA PHE A 263 7.47 -11.17 -22.91
C PHE A 263 8.94 -10.84 -22.69
N ILE A 264 9.85 -11.73 -23.10
CA ILE A 264 11.31 -11.50 -23.06
C ILE A 264 11.67 -10.30 -23.95
N GLU A 265 11.24 -10.30 -25.21
CA GLU A 265 11.52 -9.22 -26.16
C GLU A 265 10.98 -7.86 -25.69
N ARG A 266 9.78 -7.87 -25.07
CA ARG A 266 9.12 -6.68 -24.53
C ARG A 266 9.54 -6.32 -23.12
N LYS A 267 10.44 -7.11 -22.52
CA LYS A 267 10.99 -6.86 -21.18
C LYS A 267 9.90 -6.79 -20.10
N LEU A 268 8.91 -7.67 -20.22
CA LEU A 268 7.78 -7.79 -19.31
C LEU A 268 8.11 -8.79 -18.20
N TYR A 269 8.75 -8.29 -17.14
CA TYR A 269 9.11 -9.08 -15.96
C TYR A 269 8.16 -8.79 -14.79
N PRO A 270 7.93 -9.73 -13.86
CA PRO A 270 7.17 -9.46 -12.65
C PRO A 270 7.74 -8.26 -11.90
N ASN A 271 6.86 -7.37 -11.45
CA ASN A 271 7.21 -6.19 -10.67
C ASN A 271 6.77 -6.36 -9.20
N VAL A 272 7.04 -5.35 -8.38
CA VAL A 272 6.70 -5.35 -6.94
C VAL A 272 5.21 -5.61 -6.65
N ASP A 273 4.30 -5.22 -7.54
CA ASP A 273 2.86 -5.37 -7.35
C ASP A 273 2.40 -6.82 -7.46
N PHE A 274 3.11 -7.63 -8.25
CA PHE A 274 2.79 -9.05 -8.45
C PHE A 274 2.84 -9.84 -7.15
N TYR A 275 3.91 -9.68 -6.37
CA TYR A 275 4.11 -10.41 -5.12
C TYR A 275 3.41 -9.76 -3.92
N SER A 276 3.33 -8.43 -3.87
CA SER A 276 2.68 -7.74 -2.74
C SER A 276 1.19 -8.09 -2.64
N GLY A 277 0.47 -8.18 -3.76
CA GLY A 277 -0.95 -8.59 -3.77
C GLY A 277 -1.17 -10.00 -3.21
N ILE A 278 -0.28 -10.95 -3.51
CA ILE A 278 -0.35 -12.33 -3.00
C ILE A 278 -0.11 -12.35 -1.48
N ILE A 279 0.92 -11.62 -1.01
CA ILE A 279 1.22 -11.51 0.42
C ILE A 279 0.02 -10.91 1.18
N TYR A 280 -0.52 -9.80 0.72
CA TYR A 280 -1.69 -9.18 1.35
C TYR A 280 -2.89 -10.11 1.37
N LYS A 281 -3.14 -10.82 0.26
CA LYS A 281 -4.25 -11.78 0.22
C LYS A 281 -4.06 -12.92 1.22
N ALA A 282 -2.83 -13.44 1.35
CA ALA A 282 -2.51 -14.48 2.32
C ALA A 282 -2.73 -14.00 3.76
N MET A 283 -2.37 -12.75 4.06
CA MET A 283 -2.62 -12.07 5.34
C MET A 283 -4.11 -11.80 5.64
N GLY A 284 -5.03 -12.10 4.73
CA GLY A 284 -6.46 -11.83 4.89
C GLY A 284 -6.85 -10.36 4.60
N ILE A 285 -5.96 -9.57 4.02
CA ILE A 285 -6.27 -8.19 3.61
C ILE A 285 -7.13 -8.26 2.34
N PRO A 286 -8.26 -7.53 2.27
CA PRO A 286 -9.10 -7.51 1.09
C PRO A 286 -8.43 -6.72 -0.05
N PRO A 287 -8.61 -7.10 -1.33
CA PRO A 287 -7.95 -6.43 -2.47
C PRO A 287 -8.15 -4.91 -2.52
N GLN A 288 -9.32 -4.42 -2.12
CA GLN A 288 -9.66 -3.00 -2.12
C GLN A 288 -8.80 -2.15 -1.15
N MET A 289 -8.08 -2.81 -0.22
CA MET A 289 -7.14 -2.17 0.69
C MET A 289 -5.70 -2.11 0.14
N PHE A 290 -5.38 -2.81 -0.96
CA PHE A 290 -3.99 -2.94 -1.39
C PHE A 290 -3.38 -1.60 -1.79
N THR A 291 -4.10 -0.79 -2.56
CA THR A 291 -3.66 0.56 -2.90
C THR A 291 -3.67 1.49 -1.69
N VAL A 292 -4.51 1.25 -0.67
CA VAL A 292 -4.48 2.00 0.61
C VAL A 292 -3.18 1.73 1.36
N LEU A 293 -2.73 0.47 1.42
CA LEU A 293 -1.45 0.11 2.03
C LEU A 293 -0.28 0.69 1.22
N PHE A 294 -0.38 0.70 -0.12
CA PHE A 294 0.58 1.38 -0.97
C PHE A 294 0.62 2.89 -0.63
N ALA A 295 -0.51 3.58 -0.62
CA ALA A 295 -0.58 4.99 -0.26
C ALA A 295 0.01 5.27 1.13
N THR A 296 -0.27 4.40 2.11
CA THR A 296 0.28 4.47 3.48
C THR A 296 1.80 4.47 3.45
N ALA A 297 2.40 3.52 2.72
CA ALA A 297 3.85 3.43 2.57
C ALA A 297 4.43 4.62 1.78
N ARG A 298 3.80 4.98 0.66
CA ARG A 298 4.26 6.01 -0.27
C ARG A 298 4.21 7.43 0.31
N THR A 299 3.40 7.63 1.34
CA THR A 299 3.22 8.94 1.97
C THR A 299 4.54 9.56 2.46
N VAL A 300 5.50 8.76 2.94
CA VAL A 300 6.82 9.29 3.33
C VAL A 300 7.62 9.85 2.16
N GLY A 301 7.47 9.30 0.95
CA GLY A 301 8.13 9.81 -0.27
C GLY A 301 7.41 11.00 -0.89
N TRP A 302 6.13 11.21 -0.58
CA TRP A 302 5.38 12.39 -1.02
C TRP A 302 5.65 13.63 -0.16
N MET A 303 5.96 13.44 1.12
CA MET A 303 6.35 14.51 2.05
C MET A 303 7.77 14.99 1.78
#